data_AF-A0A843LG53-F1
#
_entry.id   AF-A0A843LG53-F1
#
_cell.length_a   1.000
_cell.length_b   1.000
_cell.length_c   1.000
_cell.angle_alpha   90.00
_cell.angle_beta   90.00
_cell.angle_gamma   90.00
#
_symmetry.space_group_name_H-M   'P 1'
#
loop_
_entity.id
_entity.type
_entity.pdbx_description
1 polymer ?
#
loop_
_entity_poly.entity_id
_entity_poly.type
_entity_poly.pdbx_seq_one_letter_code
_entity_poly.pdbx_strand_id
1 'polypeptide(L)'
;RGEYISVRSKNAPEEAIEAVHRAFPGSKRYAAHVDIPGLSQSQVEETVRRIEIDHGGFGFYRPSSTYHIFMPGLQGGKMSSSVPASLFGFYEPDSSVKKKVMAALTGGRMTLEEQRRLGGDPDSCPVYLLNLFHMLDDDIELADLRRRCESGELTCGQCKKETLERVRAFLADLRDRMDAVEHLAEEV
;
A
#
# COMPACT_ATOMS: atom_id res chain seq x y z
N ARG A 1 25.53 -0.05 -7.13
CA ARG A 1 25.27 -1.47 -7.51
C ARG A 1 24.58 -1.44 -8.88
N GLY A 2 25.34 -1.35 -9.97
CA GLY A 2 24.77 -1.08 -11.30
C GLY A 2 25.72 -1.42 -12.46
N GLU A 3 26.59 -2.41 -12.28
CA GLU A 3 27.60 -2.73 -13.30
C GLU A 3 27.19 -3.88 -14.23
N TYR A 4 26.14 -4.65 -13.89
CA TYR A 4 25.68 -5.80 -14.69
C TYR A 4 24.24 -6.22 -14.36
N ILE A 5 23.62 -6.92 -15.31
CA ILE A 5 22.32 -7.59 -15.19
C ILE A 5 22.55 -9.08 -15.03
N SER A 6 21.97 -9.70 -14.00
CA SER A 6 22.10 -11.13 -13.72
C SER A 6 20.88 -11.89 -14.23
N VAL A 7 21.06 -12.74 -15.24
CA VAL A 7 20.02 -13.63 -15.78
C VAL A 7 20.10 -14.96 -15.01
N ARG A 8 19.02 -15.32 -14.32
CA ARG A 8 18.98 -16.48 -13.44
C ARG A 8 17.76 -17.32 -13.73
N SER A 9 17.91 -18.64 -13.68
CA SER A 9 16.77 -19.55 -13.69
C SER A 9 17.09 -20.79 -12.86
N LYS A 10 16.10 -21.26 -12.08
CA LYS A 10 16.22 -22.51 -11.32
C LYS A 10 15.98 -23.74 -12.19
N ASN A 11 15.23 -23.59 -13.27
CA ASN A 11 14.68 -24.70 -14.07
C ASN A 11 15.01 -24.57 -15.57
N ALA A 12 15.86 -23.62 -15.97
CA ALA A 12 16.23 -23.48 -17.38
C ALA A 12 17.09 -24.67 -17.82
N PRO A 13 16.86 -25.24 -19.02
CA PRO A 13 17.79 -26.16 -19.63
C PRO A 13 19.20 -25.57 -19.71
N GLU A 14 20.23 -26.42 -19.57
CA GLU A 14 21.61 -25.95 -19.64
C GLU A 14 21.93 -25.28 -20.99
N GLU A 15 21.34 -25.80 -22.07
CA GLU A 15 21.41 -25.25 -23.43
C GLU A 15 20.89 -23.80 -23.51
N ALA A 16 19.80 -23.48 -22.79
CA ALA A 16 19.25 -22.14 -22.77
C ALA A 16 20.16 -21.16 -22.02
N ILE A 17 20.79 -21.60 -20.92
CA ILE A 17 21.78 -20.80 -20.18
C ILE A 17 23.04 -20.57 -21.02
N GLU A 18 23.48 -21.57 -21.78
CA GLU A 18 24.59 -21.43 -22.71
C GLU A 18 24.25 -20.46 -23.85
N ALA A 19 23.06 -20.56 -24.42
CA ALA A 19 22.57 -19.65 -25.45
C ALA A 19 22.54 -18.19 -24.96
N VAL A 20 22.14 -17.95 -23.70
CA VAL A 20 22.23 -16.63 -23.06
C VAL A 20 23.67 -16.16 -22.99
N HIS A 21 24.60 -16.96 -22.48
CA HIS A 21 26.02 -16.56 -22.41
C HIS A 21 26.60 -16.24 -23.79
N ARG A 22 26.25 -17.03 -24.81
CA ARG A 22 26.68 -16.83 -26.21
C ARG A 22 26.11 -15.55 -26.82
N ALA A 23 24.87 -15.20 -26.49
CA ALA A 23 24.20 -14.01 -27.01
C ALA A 23 24.76 -12.69 -26.46
N PHE A 24 25.48 -12.72 -25.33
CA PHE A 24 26.05 -11.52 -24.71
C PHE A 24 27.58 -11.62 -24.57
N PRO A 25 28.34 -11.10 -25.56
CA PRO A 25 29.80 -11.04 -25.49
C PRO A 25 30.29 -10.29 -24.24
N GLY A 26 31.26 -10.85 -23.53
CA GLY A 26 31.77 -10.29 -22.27
C GLY A 26 30.94 -10.62 -21.03
N SER A 27 29.85 -11.37 -21.18
CA SER A 27 29.13 -11.93 -20.03
C SER A 27 29.96 -12.97 -19.28
N LYS A 28 29.68 -13.15 -17.98
CA LYS A 28 30.30 -14.18 -17.15
C LYS A 28 29.27 -15.25 -16.78
N ARG A 29 29.55 -16.50 -17.17
CA ARG A 29 28.72 -17.66 -16.81
C ARG A 29 29.14 -18.24 -15.47
N TYR A 30 28.16 -18.49 -14.61
CA TYR A 30 28.27 -19.21 -13.35
C TYR A 30 27.32 -20.40 -13.36
N ALA A 31 27.44 -21.29 -12.36
CA ALA A 31 26.62 -22.50 -12.28
C ALA A 31 25.10 -22.25 -12.25
N ALA A 32 24.65 -21.09 -11.78
CA ALA A 32 23.23 -20.76 -11.61
C ALA A 32 22.75 -19.50 -12.36
N HIS A 33 23.66 -18.76 -13.00
CA HIS A 33 23.33 -17.48 -13.62
C HIS A 33 24.38 -17.01 -14.62
N VAL A 34 23.99 -16.05 -15.46
CA VAL A 34 24.87 -15.32 -16.38
C VAL A 34 24.81 -13.83 -16.03
N ASP A 35 25.96 -13.23 -15.77
CA ASP A 35 26.08 -11.80 -15.49
C ASP A 35 26.50 -11.05 -16.76
N ILE A 36 25.70 -10.05 -17.15
CA ILE A 36 25.83 -9.31 -18.41
C ILE A 36 26.12 -7.84 -18.10
N PRO A 37 27.36 -7.36 -18.30
CA PRO A 37 27.73 -5.96 -18.05
C PRO A 37 27.33 -5.03 -19.20
N GLY A 38 27.13 -3.74 -18.90
CA GLY A 38 27.12 -2.65 -19.91
C GLY A 38 25.90 -2.55 -20.82
N LEU A 39 24.83 -3.35 -20.60
CA LEU A 39 23.59 -3.28 -21.38
C LEU A 39 22.40 -2.82 -20.53
N SER A 40 21.36 -2.31 -21.20
CA SER A 40 20.11 -1.96 -20.54
C SER A 40 19.27 -3.20 -20.20
N GLN A 41 18.39 -3.07 -19.20
CA GLN A 41 17.49 -4.14 -18.81
C GLN A 41 16.57 -4.58 -19.97
N SER A 42 16.06 -3.64 -20.76
CA SER A 42 15.18 -3.94 -21.89
C SER A 42 15.89 -4.76 -22.97
N GLN A 43 17.13 -4.43 -23.30
CA GLN A 43 17.93 -5.16 -24.29
C GLN A 43 18.22 -6.60 -23.86
N VAL A 44 18.53 -6.79 -22.57
CA VAL A 44 18.76 -8.12 -22.01
C VAL A 44 17.46 -8.93 -21.97
N GLU A 45 16.36 -8.34 -21.51
CA GLU A 45 15.05 -9.00 -21.43
C GLU A 45 14.54 -9.47 -22.79
N GLU A 46 14.65 -8.65 -23.84
CA GLU A 46 14.21 -9.00 -25.19
C GLU A 46 14.97 -10.23 -25.72
N THR A 47 16.30 -10.22 -25.58
CA THR A 47 17.15 -11.30 -26.09
C THR A 47 16.99 -12.59 -25.28
N VAL A 48 16.97 -12.50 -23.94
CA VAL A 48 16.76 -13.65 -23.06
C VAL A 48 15.41 -14.30 -23.31
N ARG A 49 14.37 -13.49 -23.54
CA ARG A 49 13.03 -13.99 -23.85
C ARG A 49 12.96 -14.73 -25.17
N ARG A 50 13.61 -14.21 -26.22
CA ARG A 50 13.69 -14.94 -27.49
C ARG A 50 14.35 -16.30 -27.28
N ILE A 51 15.45 -16.34 -26.53
CA ILE A 51 16.15 -17.59 -26.19
C ILE A 51 15.24 -18.53 -25.38
N GLU A 52 14.49 -18.00 -24.41
CA GLU A 52 13.51 -18.79 -23.65
C GLU A 52 12.49 -19.46 -24.58
N ILE A 53 11.91 -18.70 -25.53
CA ILE A 53 10.93 -19.21 -26.51
C ILE A 53 11.57 -20.28 -27.40
N ASP A 54 12.79 -20.04 -27.90
CA ASP A 54 13.52 -20.98 -28.75
C ASP A 54 13.81 -22.33 -28.04
N HIS A 55 13.86 -22.32 -26.70
CA HIS A 55 14.07 -23.51 -25.87
C HIS A 55 12.77 -24.00 -25.20
N GLY A 56 11.60 -23.65 -25.75
CA GLY A 56 10.30 -24.18 -25.35
C GLY A 56 9.66 -23.52 -24.12
N GLY A 57 10.20 -22.40 -23.65
CA GLY A 57 9.57 -21.58 -22.62
C GLY A 57 8.52 -20.61 -23.18
N PHE A 58 7.84 -19.88 -22.30
CA PHE A 58 6.69 -19.05 -22.69
C PHE A 58 7.08 -17.62 -23.09
N GLY A 59 8.23 -17.12 -22.61
CA GLY A 59 8.71 -15.78 -22.93
C GLY A 59 7.82 -14.67 -22.37
N PHE A 60 7.28 -14.86 -21.16
CA PHE A 60 6.38 -13.89 -20.54
C PHE A 60 7.07 -12.56 -20.22
N TYR A 61 6.29 -11.48 -20.26
CA TYR A 61 6.72 -10.21 -19.68
C TYR A 61 6.72 -10.32 -18.17
N ARG A 62 7.80 -9.87 -17.52
CA ARG A 62 7.81 -9.77 -16.06
C ARG A 62 6.70 -8.81 -15.63
N PRO A 63 5.85 -9.21 -14.67
CA PRO A 63 4.87 -8.27 -14.14
C PRO A 63 5.59 -7.11 -13.47
N SER A 64 5.02 -5.91 -13.60
CA SER A 64 5.41 -4.77 -12.76
C SER A 64 4.79 -4.91 -11.38
N SER A 65 5.40 -4.28 -10.38
CA SER A 65 4.87 -4.23 -9.02
C SER A 65 4.80 -2.79 -8.51
N THR A 66 3.72 -2.50 -7.79
CA THR A 66 3.57 -1.30 -6.97
C THR A 66 3.49 -1.72 -5.51
N TYR A 67 4.23 -1.03 -4.66
CA TYR A 67 4.24 -1.30 -3.21
C TYR A 67 3.47 -0.19 -2.51
N HIS A 68 2.57 -0.57 -1.62
CA HIS A 68 1.85 0.35 -0.75
C HIS A 68 2.21 0.07 0.70
N ILE A 69 2.12 1.10 1.53
CA ILE A 69 2.25 0.97 2.97
C ILE A 69 0.94 0.47 3.58
N PHE A 70 1.03 -0.35 4.63
CA PHE A 70 -0.16 -0.78 5.35
C PHE A 70 -0.65 0.35 6.25
N MET A 71 -1.93 0.70 6.12
CA MET A 71 -2.59 1.54 7.12
C MET A 71 -2.71 0.75 8.43
N PRO A 72 -2.29 1.30 9.58
CA PRO A 72 -2.46 0.63 10.86
C PRO A 72 -3.93 0.53 11.25
N GLY A 73 -4.24 -0.43 12.12
CA GLY A 73 -5.56 -0.50 12.74
C GLY A 73 -5.83 0.71 13.63
N LEU A 74 -7.11 0.96 13.92
CA LEU A 74 -7.55 2.06 14.80
C LEU A 74 -6.92 1.99 16.20
N GLN A 75 -6.54 0.80 16.66
CA GLN A 75 -5.87 0.60 17.96
C GLN A 75 -4.34 0.50 17.83
N GLY A 76 -3.78 0.95 16.71
CA GLY A 76 -2.38 0.69 16.34
C GLY A 76 -2.17 -0.73 15.84
N GLY A 77 -0.96 -1.01 15.35
CA GLY A 77 -0.59 -2.34 14.83
C GLY A 77 -1.37 -2.73 13.56
N LYS A 78 -1.50 -4.04 13.32
CA LYS A 78 -2.16 -4.57 12.11
C LYS A 78 -3.68 -4.44 12.21
N MET A 79 -4.30 -3.89 11.16
CA MET A 79 -5.75 -3.98 10.97
C MET A 79 -6.15 -5.45 10.75
N SER A 80 -7.02 -5.99 11.61
CA SER A 80 -7.38 -7.42 11.57
C SER A 80 -8.82 -7.67 12.01
N SER A 81 -9.53 -8.54 11.26
CA SER A 81 -10.85 -9.02 11.66
C SER A 81 -10.83 -9.83 12.96
N SER A 82 -9.70 -10.45 13.29
CA SER A 82 -9.49 -11.12 14.60
C SER A 82 -9.38 -10.13 15.77
N VAL A 83 -9.19 -8.84 15.51
CA VAL A 83 -9.17 -7.77 16.51
C VAL A 83 -10.26 -6.76 16.14
N PRO A 84 -11.54 -6.99 16.50
CA PRO A 84 -12.66 -6.18 16.02
C PRO A 84 -12.58 -4.69 16.36
N ALA A 85 -11.83 -4.31 17.39
CA ALA A 85 -11.59 -2.89 17.73
C ALA A 85 -10.61 -2.18 16.78
N SER A 86 -9.83 -2.92 15.99
CA SER A 86 -8.83 -2.38 15.06
C SER A 86 -9.40 -1.84 13.75
N LEU A 87 -10.68 -2.12 13.45
CA LEU A 87 -11.35 -1.73 12.20
C LEU A 87 -12.85 -1.53 12.43
N PHE A 88 -13.49 -0.79 11.53
CA PHE A 88 -14.94 -0.84 11.35
C PHE A 88 -15.28 -1.44 9.99
N GLY A 89 -16.25 -2.35 9.95
CA GLY A 89 -16.79 -2.91 8.73
C GLY A 89 -17.86 -2.01 8.08
N PHE A 90 -18.09 -2.21 6.79
CA PHE A 90 -19.01 -1.38 6.01
C PHE A 90 -20.48 -1.54 6.42
N TYR A 91 -20.88 -2.71 6.93
CA TYR A 91 -22.24 -2.99 7.41
C TYR A 91 -22.44 -2.76 8.91
N GLU A 92 -21.43 -2.26 9.62
CA GLU A 92 -21.58 -2.04 11.06
C GLU A 92 -22.57 -0.90 11.38
N PRO A 93 -23.41 -1.03 12.42
CA PRO A 93 -24.26 0.07 12.85
C PRO A 93 -23.45 1.33 13.13
N ASP A 94 -24.00 2.51 12.83
CA ASP A 94 -23.33 3.79 13.05
C ASP A 94 -22.83 3.96 14.50
N SER A 95 -23.59 3.45 15.48
CA SER A 95 -23.21 3.45 16.88
C SER A 95 -21.90 2.67 17.15
N SER A 96 -21.67 1.55 16.45
CA SER A 96 -20.43 0.77 16.52
C SER A 96 -19.28 1.52 15.86
N VAL A 97 -19.49 2.04 14.65
CA VAL A 97 -18.49 2.83 13.91
C VAL A 97 -18.04 4.03 14.74
N LYS A 98 -19.00 4.81 15.25
CA LYS A 98 -18.74 5.93 16.16
C LYS A 98 -17.91 5.51 17.36
N LYS A 99 -18.29 4.42 18.03
CA LYS A 99 -17.54 3.92 19.20
C LYS A 99 -16.08 3.63 18.83
N LYS A 100 -15.85 2.97 17.69
CA LYS A 100 -14.50 2.57 17.25
C LYS A 100 -13.64 3.75 16.81
N VAL A 101 -14.16 4.67 16.00
CA VAL A 101 -13.44 5.89 15.58
C VAL A 101 -13.13 6.77 16.79
N MET A 102 -14.10 6.96 17.69
CA MET A 102 -13.89 7.76 18.89
C MET A 102 -12.90 7.11 19.87
N ALA A 103 -12.80 5.77 19.88
CA ALA A 103 -11.85 5.01 20.69
C ALA A 103 -10.49 4.78 20.03
N ALA A 104 -10.27 5.23 18.79
CA ALA A 104 -9.02 5.02 18.08
C ALA A 104 -7.81 5.65 18.82
N LEU A 105 -6.63 5.04 18.74
CA LEU A 105 -5.41 5.66 19.21
C LEU A 105 -5.11 6.93 18.41
N THR A 106 -4.34 7.83 19.03
CA THR A 106 -3.91 9.09 18.42
C THR A 106 -2.45 9.35 18.75
N GLY A 107 -1.74 10.05 17.88
CA GLY A 107 -0.40 10.58 18.16
C GLY A 107 -0.41 11.90 18.95
N GLY A 108 -1.53 12.26 19.58
CA GLY A 108 -1.61 13.45 20.43
C GLY A 108 -1.03 13.26 21.82
N ARG A 109 -1.18 14.28 22.67
CA ARG A 109 -0.64 14.29 24.05
C ARG A 109 -1.65 13.79 25.08
N MET A 110 -1.15 13.50 26.29
CA MET A 110 -1.95 13.01 27.41
C MET A 110 -2.93 14.06 27.93
N THR A 111 -2.53 15.33 27.93
CA THR A 111 -3.36 16.43 28.40
C THR A 111 -3.68 17.44 27.29
N LEU A 112 -4.81 18.14 27.44
CA LEU A 112 -5.20 19.22 26.51
C LEU A 112 -4.17 20.36 26.51
N GLU A 113 -3.59 20.67 27.67
CA GLU A 113 -2.56 21.71 27.80
C GLU A 113 -1.31 21.35 27.00
N GLU A 114 -0.82 20.11 27.14
CA GLU A 114 0.32 19.64 26.34
C GLU A 114 0.00 19.60 24.86
N GLN A 115 -1.19 19.15 24.47
CA GLN A 115 -1.61 19.13 23.06
C GLN A 115 -1.56 20.54 22.47
N ARG A 116 -2.09 21.55 23.18
CA ARG A 116 -2.07 22.94 22.74
C ARG A 116 -0.67 23.55 22.68
N ARG A 117 0.23 23.12 23.58
CA ARG A 117 1.59 23.67 23.68
C ARG A 117 2.58 23.00 22.73
N LEU A 118 2.45 21.69 22.51
CA LEU A 118 3.44 20.85 21.83
C LEU A 118 2.93 20.20 20.54
N GLY A 119 1.64 20.32 20.23
CA GLY A 119 1.02 19.64 19.10
C GLY A 119 0.97 18.12 19.24
N GLY A 120 0.36 17.49 18.22
CA GLY A 120 0.38 16.05 18.03
C GLY A 120 1.43 15.60 16.99
N ASP A 121 1.63 14.29 16.91
CA ASP A 121 2.41 13.60 15.88
C ASP A 121 1.44 12.90 14.90
N PRO A 122 1.17 13.47 13.72
CA PRO A 122 0.29 12.89 12.72
C PRO A 122 0.80 11.55 12.16
N ASP A 123 2.11 11.37 12.05
CA ASP A 123 2.73 10.25 11.34
C ASP A 123 2.56 8.93 12.11
N SER A 124 2.44 9.01 13.45
CA SER A 124 2.12 7.88 14.33
C SER A 124 0.63 7.76 14.70
N CYS A 125 -0.24 8.59 14.14
CA CYS A 125 -1.65 8.71 14.54
C CYS A 125 -2.59 7.92 13.60
N PRO A 126 -3.22 6.82 14.03
CA PRO A 126 -4.19 6.07 13.21
C PRO A 126 -5.36 6.91 12.69
N VAL A 127 -5.82 7.92 13.46
CA VAL A 127 -6.91 8.82 13.02
C VAL A 127 -6.45 9.72 11.86
N TYR A 128 -5.24 10.26 11.91
CA TYR A 128 -4.70 11.05 10.81
C TYR A 128 -4.48 10.16 9.58
N LEU A 129 -3.90 8.98 9.78
CA LEU A 129 -3.69 8.02 8.69
C LEU A 129 -5.01 7.61 8.04
N LEU A 130 -6.08 7.38 8.81
CA LEU A 130 -7.40 7.13 8.23
C LEU A 130 -7.86 8.26 7.28
N ASN A 131 -7.57 9.52 7.63
CA ASN A 131 -7.86 10.63 6.71
C ASN A 131 -6.96 10.62 5.48
N LEU A 132 -5.64 10.48 5.66
CA LEU A 132 -4.64 10.39 4.59
C LEU A 132 -4.96 9.30 3.57
N PHE A 133 -5.38 8.12 4.02
CA PHE A 133 -5.59 6.98 3.14
C PHE A 133 -6.96 6.98 2.46
N HIS A 134 -8.00 7.50 3.12
CA HIS A 134 -9.38 7.21 2.70
C HIS A 134 -10.37 8.36 2.80
N MET A 135 -10.22 9.31 3.75
CA MET A 135 -11.29 10.27 4.04
C MET A 135 -11.04 11.67 3.46
N LEU A 136 -9.82 11.98 3.04
CA LEU A 136 -9.45 13.26 2.45
C LEU A 136 -8.72 13.04 1.13
N ASP A 137 -9.38 13.39 0.03
CA ASP A 137 -8.79 13.37 -1.32
C ASP A 137 -8.11 14.70 -1.70
N ASP A 138 -8.43 15.79 -0.99
CA ASP A 138 -7.81 17.10 -1.20
C ASP A 138 -6.54 17.26 -0.34
N ASP A 139 -5.39 17.28 -1.01
CA ASP A 139 -4.07 17.48 -0.38
C ASP A 139 -3.98 18.79 0.41
N ILE A 140 -4.72 19.84 0.03
CA ILE A 140 -4.73 21.12 0.74
C ILE A 140 -5.46 20.97 2.08
N GLU A 141 -6.61 20.29 2.09
CA GLU A 141 -7.38 20.01 3.31
C GLU A 141 -6.59 19.09 4.25
N LEU A 142 -5.93 18.06 3.69
CA LEU A 142 -5.08 17.15 4.47
C LEU A 142 -3.87 17.88 5.08
N ALA A 143 -3.22 18.77 4.32
CA ALA A 143 -2.13 19.59 4.82
C ALA A 143 -2.60 20.56 5.92
N ASP A 144 -3.81 21.09 5.83
CA ASP A 144 -4.42 21.90 6.90
C ASP A 144 -4.69 21.08 8.16
N LEU A 145 -5.26 19.88 8.03
CA LEU A 145 -5.45 18.96 9.15
C LEU A 145 -4.13 18.65 9.86
N ARG A 146 -3.06 18.40 9.09
CA ARG A 146 -1.71 18.16 9.61
C ARG A 146 -1.19 19.36 10.39
N ARG A 147 -1.23 20.56 9.79
CA ARG A 147 -0.80 21.82 10.41
C ARG A 147 -1.55 22.09 11.71
N ARG A 148 -2.88 21.98 11.71
CA ARG A 148 -3.71 22.24 12.90
C ARG A 148 -3.41 21.24 14.03
N CYS A 149 -3.08 20.00 13.69
CA CYS A 149 -2.64 18.98 14.65
C CYS A 149 -1.25 19.31 15.24
N GLU A 150 -0.26 19.58 14.39
CA GLU A 150 1.13 19.85 14.79
C GLU A 150 1.30 21.16 15.56
N SER A 151 0.44 22.16 15.29
CA SER A 151 0.43 23.43 16.02
C SER A 151 -0.31 23.36 17.36
N GLY A 152 -1.09 22.30 17.61
CA GLY A 152 -1.92 22.18 18.80
C GLY A 152 -3.25 22.93 18.75
N GLU A 153 -3.58 23.57 17.62
CA GLU A 153 -4.88 24.20 17.36
C GLU A 153 -6.03 23.18 17.41
N LEU A 154 -5.80 22.00 16.81
CA LEU A 154 -6.74 20.90 16.76
C LEU A 154 -6.51 19.91 17.90
N THR A 155 -7.56 19.67 18.66
CA THR A 155 -7.55 18.62 19.70
C THR A 155 -7.87 17.25 19.09
N CYS A 156 -7.31 16.17 19.66
CA CYS A 156 -7.62 14.80 19.22
C CYS A 156 -9.12 14.49 19.23
N GLY A 157 -9.86 15.00 20.22
CA GLY A 157 -11.31 14.81 20.31
C GLY A 157 -12.08 15.49 19.18
N GLN A 158 -11.67 16.69 18.77
CA GLN A 158 -12.25 17.39 17.61
C GLN A 158 -11.87 16.66 16.31
N CYS A 159 -10.60 16.31 16.13
CA CYS A 159 -10.10 15.58 14.96
C CYS A 159 -10.89 14.27 14.75
N LYS A 160 -11.14 13.49 15.81
CA LYS A 160 -11.95 12.27 15.73
C LYS A 160 -13.40 12.53 15.34
N LYS A 161 -14.02 13.60 15.82
CA LYS A 161 -15.40 13.97 15.44
C LYS A 161 -15.47 14.37 13.98
N GLU A 162 -14.56 15.25 13.54
CA GLU A 162 -14.44 15.64 12.14
C GLU A 162 -14.20 14.42 11.23
N THR A 163 -13.34 13.49 11.65
CA THR A 163 -13.08 12.24 10.92
C THR A 163 -14.32 11.33 10.90
N LEU A 164 -15.06 11.24 12.01
CA LEU A 164 -16.27 10.43 12.10
C LEU A 164 -17.35 10.91 11.12
N GLU A 165 -17.53 12.22 10.96
CA GLU A 165 -18.50 12.75 10.00
C GLU A 165 -18.11 12.39 8.55
N ARG A 166 -16.81 12.40 8.22
CA ARG A 166 -16.32 11.91 6.92
C ARG A 166 -16.58 10.42 6.73
N VAL A 167 -16.28 9.60 7.76
CA VAL A 167 -16.56 8.16 7.75
C VAL A 167 -18.05 7.90 7.54
N ARG A 168 -18.93 8.67 8.18
CA ARG A 168 -20.38 8.54 8.04
C ARG A 168 -20.85 8.86 6.63
N ALA A 169 -20.36 9.96 6.06
CA ALA A 169 -20.67 10.34 4.69
C ALA A 169 -20.21 9.25 3.70
N PHE A 170 -18.99 8.74 3.87
CA PHE A 170 -18.44 7.65 3.07
C PHE A 170 -19.29 6.37 3.19
N LEU A 171 -19.63 5.94 4.40
CA LEU A 171 -20.42 4.72 4.61
C LEU A 171 -21.84 4.84 4.08
N ALA A 172 -22.46 6.02 4.17
CA ALA A 172 -23.79 6.24 3.61
C ALA A 172 -23.77 6.08 2.09
N ASP A 173 -22.89 6.80 1.39
CA ASP A 173 -22.74 6.69 -0.07
C ASP A 173 -22.37 5.26 -0.51
N LEU A 174 -21.45 4.61 0.22
CA LEU A 174 -21.05 3.25 -0.08
C LEU A 174 -22.22 2.26 0.05
N ARG A 175 -23.02 2.36 1.12
CA ARG A 175 -24.17 1.48 1.35
C ARG A 175 -25.24 1.66 0.28
N ASP A 176 -25.57 2.90 -0.07
CA ASP A 176 -26.54 3.19 -1.13
C ASP A 176 -26.10 2.56 -2.46
N ARG A 177 -24.81 2.62 -2.80
CA ARG A 177 -24.26 1.97 -4.00
C ARG A 177 -24.29 0.46 -3.92
N MET A 178 -24.04 -0.12 -2.74
CA MET A 178 -24.06 -1.56 -2.53
C MET A 178 -25.48 -2.11 -2.68
N ASP A 179 -26.47 -1.47 -2.06
CA ASP A 179 -27.89 -1.84 -2.17
C ASP A 179 -28.36 -1.78 -3.63
N ALA A 180 -27.92 -0.76 -4.39
CA ALA A 180 -28.29 -0.61 -5.80
C ALA A 180 -27.78 -1.75 -6.70
N VAL A 181 -26.70 -2.44 -6.32
CA VAL A 181 -26.06 -3.51 -7.12
C VAL A 181 -26.18 -4.89 -6.47
N GLU A 182 -26.89 -5.03 -5.35
CA GLU A 182 -27.00 -6.28 -4.59
C GLU A 182 -27.48 -7.44 -5.48
N HIS A 183 -28.49 -7.19 -6.34
CA HIS A 183 -29.03 -8.17 -7.28
C HIS A 183 -27.99 -8.74 -8.27
N LEU A 184 -26.95 -7.99 -8.61
CA LEU A 184 -25.90 -8.45 -9.53
C LEU A 184 -24.95 -9.46 -8.87
N ALA A 185 -24.85 -9.45 -7.54
CA ALA A 185 -23.98 -10.38 -6.82
C ALA A 185 -24.54 -11.82 -6.80
N GLU A 186 -25.85 -11.98 -6.98
CA GLU A 186 -26.51 -13.29 -7.05
C GLU A 186 -26.40 -13.95 -8.44
N GLU A 187 -25.95 -13.22 -9.44
CA GLU A 187 -25.82 -13.69 -10.83
C GLU A 187 -24.45 -14.34 -11.15
N VAL A 188 -23.49 -14.27 -10.22
CA VAL A 188 -22.10 -14.76 -10.37
C VAL A 188 -21.86 -16.01 -9.53
#